data_AF-A0A2A2Y3T9-F1
#
_entry.id   AF-A0A2A2Y3T9-F1
#
_cell.length_a   1.000
_cell.length_b   1.000
_cell.length_c   1.000
_cell.angle_alpha   90.00
_cell.angle_beta   90.00
_cell.angle_gamma   90.00
#
_symmetry.space_group_name_H-M   'P 1'
#
loop_
_entity.id
_entity.type
_entity.pdbx_description
1 polymer ?
#
loop_
_entity_poly.entity_id
_entity_poly.type
_entity_poly.pdbx_seq_one_letter_code
_entity_poly.pdbx_strand_id
1 'polypeptide(L)'
;MLCLEYGQQLWLEGLPARALLAVDRALYCDVAATDEALRNYPVPYAAIRWLVSQPGDAFTGNARVHYQHLADRVRGDRADLKKWRAWAAWALVRKARPDLPNDPKHAVQEPTHAEISAGLNKHGIAAETASWLAALAD
;
A
#
# COMPACT_ATOMS: atom_id res chain seq x y z
N MET A 1 13.37 -6.85 3.94
CA MET A 1 13.17 -7.47 5.26
C MET A 1 13.07 -6.44 6.38
N LEU A 2 14.11 -5.62 6.60
CA LEU A 2 14.17 -4.64 7.68
C LEU A 2 12.93 -3.73 7.83
N CYS A 3 12.33 -3.27 6.73
CA CYS A 3 11.13 -2.41 6.81
C CYS A 3 9.89 -3.12 7.37
N LEU A 4 9.71 -4.42 7.07
CA LEU A 4 8.54 -5.18 7.54
C LEU A 4 8.70 -5.55 9.01
N GLU A 5 9.90 -6.02 9.40
CA GLU A 5 10.22 -6.33 10.79
C GLU A 5 10.16 -5.07 11.67
N TYR A 6 10.69 -3.95 11.18
CA TYR A 6 10.58 -2.67 11.86
C TYR A 6 9.13 -2.19 11.96
N GLY A 7 8.32 -2.39 10.92
CA GLY A 7 6.88 -2.10 10.95
C GLY A 7 6.16 -2.92 12.02
N GLN A 8 6.47 -4.21 12.13
CA GLN A 8 5.92 -5.09 13.17
C GLN A 8 6.34 -4.64 14.57
N GLN A 9 7.61 -4.27 14.77
CA GLN A 9 8.07 -3.76 16.06
C GLN A 9 7.32 -2.47 16.46
N LEU A 10 7.20 -1.50 15.53
CA LEU A 10 6.46 -0.26 15.77
C LEU A 10 4.99 -0.53 16.11
N TRP A 11 4.38 -1.55 15.50
CA TRP A 11 3.03 -1.97 15.85
C TRP A 11 2.94 -2.47 17.30
N LEU A 12 3.85 -3.36 17.70
CA LEU A 12 3.92 -3.90 19.07
C LEU A 12 4.20 -2.80 20.11
N GLU A 13 4.89 -1.73 19.72
CA GLU A 13 5.13 -0.53 20.54
C GLU A 13 3.95 0.45 20.58
N GLY A 14 2.82 0.15 19.92
CA GLY A 14 1.64 1.02 19.90
C GLY A 14 1.77 2.24 18.97
N LEU A 15 2.59 2.14 17.92
CA LEU A 15 2.86 3.20 16.94
C LEU A 15 2.32 2.85 15.54
N PRO A 16 1.01 2.66 15.36
CA PRO A 16 0.44 2.07 14.15
C PRO A 16 0.61 2.94 12.90
N ALA A 17 0.52 4.27 13.01
CA ALA A 17 0.79 5.17 11.89
C ALA A 17 2.24 5.04 11.40
N ARG A 18 3.20 4.90 12.32
CA ARG A 18 4.61 4.71 11.96
C ARG A 18 4.85 3.30 11.40
N ALA A 19 4.16 2.29 11.91
CA ALA A 19 4.19 0.94 11.38
C ALA A 19 3.77 0.92 9.91
N LEU A 20 2.64 1.57 9.57
CA LEU A 20 2.19 1.70 8.18
C LEU A 20 3.21 2.40 7.28
N LEU A 21 3.83 3.49 7.76
CA LEU A 21 4.89 4.17 7.00
C LEU A 21 6.14 3.30 6.78
N ALA A 22 6.47 2.39 7.71
CA ALA A 22 7.53 1.42 7.50
C ALA A 22 7.15 0.38 6.44
N VAL A 23 5.90 -0.09 6.47
CA VAL A 23 5.37 -1.01 5.45
C VAL A 23 5.29 -0.35 4.06
N ASP A 24 4.90 0.92 3.97
CA ASP A 24 4.92 1.71 2.72
C ASP A 24 6.33 1.79 2.12
N ARG A 25 7.37 1.89 2.96
CA ARG A 25 8.76 1.84 2.48
C ARG A 25 9.09 0.48 1.86
N ALA A 26 8.64 -0.61 2.49
CA ALA A 26 8.79 -1.95 1.94
C ALA A 26 8.07 -2.10 0.58
N LEU A 27 6.89 -1.50 0.44
CA LEU A 27 6.13 -1.48 -0.82
C LEU A 27 6.91 -0.83 -1.97
N TYR A 28 7.79 0.15 -1.70
CA TYR A 28 8.57 0.84 -2.74
C TYR A 28 10.03 0.38 -2.87
N CYS A 29 10.44 -0.62 -2.09
CA CYS A 29 11.77 -1.18 -2.20
C CYS A 29 12.05 -1.65 -3.64
N ASP A 30 13.31 -1.50 -4.06
CA ASP A 30 13.78 -2.10 -5.30
C ASP A 30 14.14 -3.54 -5.04
N VAL A 31 13.25 -4.43 -5.46
CA VAL A 31 13.40 -5.86 -5.24
C VAL A 31 13.10 -6.54 -6.57
N ALA A 32 14.06 -7.33 -7.05
CA ALA A 32 13.88 -8.11 -8.25
C ALA A 32 12.87 -9.23 -7.99
N ALA A 33 12.07 -9.61 -9.00
CA ALA A 33 11.05 -10.65 -8.86
C ALA A 33 11.60 -12.01 -8.38
N THR A 34 12.89 -12.29 -8.63
CA THR A 34 13.59 -13.52 -8.25
C THR A 34 14.27 -13.44 -6.88
N ASP A 35 14.17 -12.31 -6.19
CA ASP A 35 14.81 -12.11 -4.89
C ASP A 35 14.21 -13.07 -3.85
N GLU A 36 15.07 -13.68 -3.04
CA GLU A 36 14.67 -14.57 -1.94
C GLU A 36 13.75 -13.86 -0.94
N ALA A 37 13.93 -12.54 -0.77
CA ALA A 37 13.06 -11.75 0.08
C ALA A 37 11.58 -11.91 -0.28
N LEU A 38 11.23 -12.03 -1.57
CA LEU A 38 9.84 -12.17 -2.03
C LEU A 38 9.28 -13.59 -1.83
N ARG A 39 10.14 -14.61 -1.71
CA ARG A 39 9.71 -15.97 -1.36
C ARG A 39 9.25 -16.04 0.09
N ASN A 40 9.92 -15.29 0.97
CA ASN A 40 9.63 -15.27 2.40
C ASN A 40 8.62 -14.19 2.78
N TYR A 41 8.61 -13.08 2.05
CA TYR A 41 7.77 -11.90 2.31
C TYR A 41 7.20 -11.35 1.00
N PRO A 42 5.95 -11.67 0.65
CA PRO A 42 5.32 -11.10 -0.54
C PRO A 42 5.20 -9.57 -0.42
N VAL A 43 4.95 -8.90 -1.56
CA VAL A 43 4.65 -7.47 -1.58
C VAL A 43 3.55 -7.15 -0.56
N PRO A 44 3.69 -6.13 0.30
CA PRO A 44 3.00 -6.10 1.59
C PRO A 44 1.54 -5.61 1.54
N TYR A 45 0.79 -6.00 0.51
CA TYR A 45 -0.63 -5.65 0.37
C TYR A 45 -1.48 -6.21 1.50
N ALA A 46 -1.29 -7.49 1.85
CA ALA A 46 -2.01 -8.11 2.96
C ALA A 46 -1.69 -7.43 4.30
N ALA A 47 -0.42 -7.06 4.51
CA ALA A 47 0.00 -6.34 5.72
C ALA A 47 -0.64 -4.94 5.81
N ILE A 48 -0.65 -4.19 4.70
CA ILE A 48 -1.33 -2.88 4.62
C ILE A 48 -2.81 -3.04 4.95
N ARG A 49 -3.51 -3.96 4.26
CA ARG A 49 -4.92 -4.27 4.50
C ARG A 49 -5.16 -4.60 5.96
N TRP A 50 -4.41 -5.53 6.53
CA TRP A 50 -4.56 -5.93 7.92
C TRP A 50 -4.39 -4.76 8.88
N LEU A 51 -3.31 -3.98 8.73
CA LEU A 51 -3.00 -2.82 9.58
C LEU A 51 -4.15 -1.81 9.59
N VAL A 52 -4.65 -1.40 8.42
CA VAL A 52 -5.70 -0.37 8.33
C VAL A 52 -7.08 -0.88 8.77
N SER A 53 -7.25 -2.20 8.87
CA SER A 53 -8.49 -2.84 9.34
C SER A 53 -8.59 -2.96 10.84
N GLN A 54 -7.48 -2.75 11.56
CA GLN A 54 -7.48 -2.89 12.99
C GLN A 54 -8.37 -1.80 13.62
N PRO A 55 -9.19 -2.16 14.63
CA PRO A 55 -10.04 -1.21 15.32
C PRO A 55 -9.20 -0.19 16.10
N GLY A 56 -9.56 1.09 16.00
CA GLY A 56 -9.07 2.13 16.90
C GLY A 56 -8.65 3.43 16.21
N ASP A 57 -8.75 4.51 16.97
CA ASP A 57 -8.31 5.87 16.61
C ASP A 57 -6.78 6.03 16.62
N ALA A 58 -6.06 4.93 16.79
CA ALA A 58 -4.61 4.94 16.95
C ALA A 58 -3.88 5.34 15.65
N PHE A 59 -4.55 5.22 14.50
CA PHE A 59 -4.10 5.89 13.28
C PHE A 59 -4.41 7.39 13.36
N THR A 60 -3.39 8.18 13.64
CA THR A 60 -3.46 9.65 13.57
C THR A 60 -3.49 10.11 12.11
N GLY A 61 -4.64 9.98 11.44
CA GLY A 61 -4.86 10.53 10.10
C GLY A 61 -5.77 9.70 9.21
N ASN A 62 -5.98 10.21 8.00
CA ASN A 62 -6.80 9.57 6.99
C ASN A 62 -5.93 8.81 5.99
N ALA A 63 -5.85 7.48 6.15
CA ALA A 63 -5.06 6.62 5.27
C ALA A 63 -5.50 6.67 3.79
N ARG A 64 -6.78 6.93 3.51
CA ARG A 64 -7.27 7.09 2.14
C ARG A 64 -6.64 8.32 1.48
N VAL A 65 -6.66 9.45 2.19
CA VAL A 65 -6.06 10.71 1.73
C VAL A 65 -4.54 10.61 1.62
N HIS A 66 -3.89 9.92 2.57
CA HIS A 66 -2.46 9.62 2.51
C HIS A 66 -2.07 8.97 1.18
N TYR A 67 -2.73 7.87 0.79
CA TYR A 67 -2.40 7.19 -0.47
C TYR A 67 -2.80 7.97 -1.72
N GLN A 68 -3.89 8.76 -1.69
CA GLN A 68 -4.24 9.67 -2.79
C GLN A 68 -3.10 10.66 -3.06
N HIS A 69 -2.60 11.35 -2.03
CA HIS A 69 -1.48 12.27 -2.19
C HIS A 69 -0.17 11.56 -2.53
N LEU A 70 0.05 10.36 -1.98
CA LEU A 70 1.25 9.58 -2.26
C LEU A 70 1.32 9.25 -3.75
N ALA A 71 0.21 8.79 -4.35
CA ALA A 71 0.14 8.44 -5.77
C ALA A 71 0.46 9.62 -6.71
N ASP A 72 0.13 10.86 -6.32
CA ASP A 72 0.43 12.05 -7.12
C ASP A 72 1.81 12.64 -6.88
N ARG A 73 2.44 12.34 -5.74
CA ARG A 73 3.74 12.89 -5.34
C ARG A 73 4.94 12.03 -5.74
N VAL A 74 4.73 10.79 -6.20
CA VAL A 74 5.85 9.94 -6.65
C VAL A 74 6.55 10.57 -7.86
N ARG A 75 7.88 10.62 -7.81
CA ARG A 75 8.75 11.17 -8.85
C ARG A 75 10.02 10.32 -8.97
N GLY A 76 10.76 10.51 -10.06
CA GLY A 76 12.04 9.85 -10.30
C GLY A 76 11.89 8.39 -10.72
N ASP A 77 12.91 7.58 -10.43
CA ASP A 77 12.96 6.20 -10.92
C ASP A 77 11.78 5.37 -10.41
N ARG A 78 11.23 4.57 -11.33
CA ARG A 78 10.09 3.69 -11.09
C ARG A 78 8.84 4.46 -10.60
N ALA A 79 8.70 5.74 -10.97
CA ALA A 79 7.55 6.56 -10.58
C ALA A 79 6.21 5.92 -10.95
N ASP A 80 6.08 5.34 -12.16
CA ASP A 80 4.84 4.66 -12.56
C ASP A 80 4.52 3.45 -11.67
N LEU A 81 5.52 2.62 -11.36
CA LEU A 81 5.34 1.50 -10.43
C LEU A 81 4.90 1.99 -9.06
N LYS A 82 5.60 2.97 -8.49
CA LYS A 82 5.26 3.53 -7.17
C LYS A 82 3.87 4.15 -7.16
N LYS A 83 3.46 4.81 -8.26
CA LYS A 83 2.10 5.36 -8.43
C LYS A 83 1.06 4.25 -8.39
N TRP A 84 1.24 3.18 -9.16
CA TRP A 84 0.28 2.07 -9.20
C TRP A 84 0.22 1.31 -7.89
N ARG A 85 1.35 1.12 -7.21
CA ARG A 85 1.40 0.57 -5.84
C ARG A 85 0.67 1.46 -4.82
N ALA A 86 0.81 2.78 -4.91
CA ALA A 86 0.06 3.72 -4.07
C ALA A 86 -1.46 3.60 -4.30
N TRP A 87 -1.89 3.52 -5.58
CA TRP A 87 -3.30 3.31 -5.90
C TRP A 87 -3.83 1.94 -5.45
N ALA A 88 -3.01 0.90 -5.53
CA ALA A 88 -3.34 -0.42 -5.02
C ALA A 88 -3.56 -0.40 -3.50
N ALA A 89 -2.68 0.27 -2.75
CA ALA A 89 -2.84 0.47 -1.31
C ALA A 89 -4.07 1.34 -0.97
N TRP A 90 -4.34 2.39 -1.76
CA TRP A 90 -5.55 3.19 -1.64
C TRP A 90 -6.83 2.34 -1.77
N ALA A 91 -6.89 1.42 -2.74
CA ALA A 91 -8.04 0.54 -2.93
C ALA A 91 -8.26 -0.39 -1.73
N LEU A 92 -7.17 -0.90 -1.12
CA LEU A 92 -7.24 -1.70 0.11
C LEU A 92 -7.79 -0.88 1.28
N VAL A 93 -7.36 0.37 1.44
CA VAL A 93 -7.89 1.27 2.48
C VAL A 93 -9.37 1.55 2.26
N ARG A 94 -9.79 1.85 1.02
CA ARG A 94 -11.20 2.06 0.67
C ARG A 94 -12.08 0.88 1.05
N LYS A 95 -11.57 -0.34 0.85
CA LYS A 95 -12.26 -1.58 1.20
C LYS A 95 -12.32 -1.80 2.71
N ALA A 96 -11.21 -1.58 3.41
CA ALA A 96 -11.08 -1.81 4.85
C ALA A 96 -11.77 -0.75 5.71
N ARG A 97 -11.75 0.49 5.25
CA ARG A 97 -12.20 1.69 5.97
C ARG A 97 -13.07 2.56 5.06
N PRO A 98 -14.27 2.07 4.68
CA PRO A 98 -15.18 2.82 3.82
C PRO A 98 -15.69 4.13 4.47
N ASP A 99 -15.53 4.25 5.79
CA ASP A 99 -15.84 5.44 6.59
C ASP A 99 -14.89 6.61 6.34
N LEU A 100 -13.68 6.38 5.83
CA LEU A 100 -12.71 7.45 5.59
C LEU A 100 -13.10 8.31 4.37
N PRO A 101 -13.28 9.64 4.56
CA PRO A 101 -13.64 10.53 3.46
C PRO A 101 -12.48 10.70 2.47
N ASN A 102 -12.79 11.08 1.24
CA ASN A 102 -11.76 11.60 0.32
C ASN A 102 -11.28 12.98 0.78
N ASP A 103 -10.18 13.46 0.20
CA ASP A 103 -9.81 14.87 0.34
C ASP A 103 -10.71 15.72 -0.57
N PRO A 104 -11.56 16.61 0.00
CA PRO A 104 -12.45 17.47 -0.78
C PRO A 104 -11.70 18.51 -1.62
N LYS A 105 -10.43 18.80 -1.31
CA LYS A 105 -9.60 19.78 -2.03
C LYS A 105 -8.75 19.14 -3.11
N HIS A 106 -8.70 17.81 -3.16
CA HIS A 106 -7.84 17.06 -4.08
C HIS A 106 -8.70 16.40 -5.16
N ALA A 107 -8.85 17.11 -6.29
CA ALA A 107 -9.61 16.64 -7.44
C ALA A 107 -8.78 15.60 -8.22
N VAL A 108 -8.74 14.36 -7.74
CA VAL A 108 -8.09 13.24 -8.42
C VAL A 108 -9.11 12.29 -8.96
N GLN A 109 -8.94 11.91 -10.23
CA GLN A 109 -9.67 10.80 -10.82
C GLN A 109 -9.16 9.49 -10.20
N GLU A 110 -9.94 8.94 -9.28
CA GLU A 110 -9.64 7.65 -8.65
C GLU A 110 -9.68 6.53 -9.71
N PRO A 111 -8.61 5.74 -9.88
CA PRO A 111 -8.58 4.67 -10.87
C PRO A 111 -9.46 3.49 -10.43
N THR A 112 -10.01 2.81 -11.42
CA THR A 112 -10.72 1.54 -11.25
C THR A 112 -9.76 0.42 -10.86
N HIS A 113 -10.29 -0.66 -10.29
CA HIS A 113 -9.46 -1.84 -10.00
C HIS A 113 -8.84 -2.45 -11.27
N ALA A 114 -9.50 -2.31 -12.43
CA ALA A 114 -8.97 -2.77 -13.72
C ALA A 114 -7.76 -1.94 -14.16
N GLU A 115 -7.82 -0.61 -14.01
CA GLU A 115 -6.68 0.28 -14.31
C GLU A 115 -5.49 0.03 -13.38
N ILE A 116 -5.75 -0.17 -12.08
CA ILE A 116 -4.72 -0.53 -11.11
C ILE A 116 -4.07 -1.87 -11.49
N SER A 117 -4.89 -2.89 -11.81
CA SER A 117 -4.39 -4.20 -12.26
C SER A 117 -3.50 -4.08 -13.49
N ALA A 118 -3.93 -3.30 -14.49
CA ALA A 118 -3.17 -3.07 -15.71
C ALA A 118 -1.84 -2.36 -15.42
N GLY A 119 -1.85 -1.36 -14.54
CA GLY A 119 -0.66 -0.65 -14.09
C GLY A 119 0.34 -1.55 -13.37
N LEU A 120 -0.13 -2.37 -12.42
CA LEU A 120 0.70 -3.33 -11.70
C LEU A 120 1.25 -4.41 -12.65
N ASN A 121 0.46 -4.94 -13.58
CA ASN A 121 0.94 -5.90 -14.57
C ASN A 121 1.99 -5.32 -15.51
N LYS A 122 1.86 -4.04 -15.87
CA LYS A 122 2.77 -3.36 -16.80
C LYS A 122 4.10 -2.97 -16.14
N HIS A 123 4.07 -2.53 -14.88
CA HIS A 123 5.22 -1.90 -14.22
C HIS A 123 5.77 -2.67 -13.03
N GLY A 124 4.97 -3.59 -12.45
CA GLY A 124 5.30 -4.33 -11.24
C GLY A 124 6.04 -5.63 -11.51
N ILE A 125 6.14 -6.44 -10.46
CA ILE A 125 6.78 -7.75 -10.55
C ILE A 125 5.77 -8.85 -10.91
N ALA A 126 6.29 -9.99 -11.38
CA ALA A 126 5.45 -11.15 -11.64
C ALA A 126 4.60 -11.53 -10.41
N ALA A 127 3.34 -11.88 -10.64
CA ALA A 127 2.34 -12.23 -9.62
C ALA A 127 1.96 -11.12 -8.63
N GLU A 128 2.47 -9.89 -8.77
CA GLU A 128 2.13 -8.77 -7.87
C GLU A 128 0.63 -8.47 -7.86
N THR A 129 0.02 -8.38 -9.03
CA THR A 129 -1.42 -8.14 -9.17
C THR A 129 -2.27 -9.22 -8.51
N ALA A 130 -1.85 -10.49 -8.60
CA ALA A 130 -2.56 -11.59 -7.96
C ALA A 130 -2.51 -11.47 -6.42
N SER A 131 -1.35 -11.09 -5.87
CA SER A 131 -1.20 -10.82 -4.43
C SER A 131 -2.08 -9.66 -3.97
N TRP A 132 -2.15 -8.59 -4.75
CA TRP A 132 -3.02 -7.45 -4.46
C TRP A 132 -4.51 -7.82 -4.51
N LEU A 133 -4.95 -8.56 -5.54
CA LEU A 133 -6.33 -9.01 -5.68
C LEU A 133 -6.76 -9.94 -4.52
N ALA A 134 -5.86 -10.82 -4.07
CA ALA A 134 -6.12 -11.66 -2.90
C ALA A 134 -6.35 -10.80 -1.64
N ALA A 135 -5.51 -9.79 -1.40
CA ALA A 135 -5.66 -8.87 -0.28
C ALA A 135 -6.92 -7.97 -0.36
N LEU A 136 -7.50 -7.78 -1.55
CA LEU A 136 -8.77 -7.08 -1.74
C LEU A 136 -10.00 -7.96 -1.47
N ALA A 137 -9.85 -9.28 -1.63
CA ALA A 137 -10.92 -10.25 -1.45
C ALA A 137 -11.15 -10.62 0.04
N ASP A 138 -10.07 -10.57 0.85
CA ASP A 138 -10.10 -10.63 2.32
C ASP A 138 -10.79 -9.40 2.95
#